data_AF-A0A918D9H2-F1
#
_entry.id   AF-A0A918D9H2-F1
#
_cell.length_a   1.000
_cell.length_b   1.000
_cell.length_c   1.000
_cell.angle_alpha   90.00
_cell.angle_beta   90.00
_cell.angle_gamma   90.00
#
_symmetry.space_group_name_H-M   'P 1'
#
loop_
_entity.id
_entity.type
_entity.pdbx_description
1 polymer ?
#
loop_
_entity_poly.entity_id
_entity_poly.type
_entity_poly.pdbx_seq_one_letter_code
_entity_poly.pdbx_strand_id
1 'polypeptide(L)'
;MRRLRVLLMAVSLAAAGLAAVPASATPAVGLAGVPVSAAQAAIPASAAPAAVGYEAEYAAIGQGSVESDHTGFTGTGFVNYDNVAGSYVEFTVTAEEQATLPLAFRFANGTTADRPMDITVNGVLVADNLSFPGNGSWTGWQTRTVDAALQQGGNTVRATAASANGGPNLDSLSVGQPAVTTDWSVAMVESTMARYSPTTIGGWSYPVGLYLYGQYLTYQRTHDPRSLSYIKNYVDRFVSSDGTIGQSFNNLDSMQAGRLLTILHHETGQDRYRIAAKKIRDRLETYPRTSDGGFWHATSDSRAHQLWADGVYMVNPFLVEYGKEFNDSAYANNEAAKQLYVYGSHLQVTNGLLKHAYDESRTASWSDPGTGLAPEHWCRAVGWYSMAIVNVLDAIPSSHPRRAELLTILQKLAAGLEHYQDPNTGRWFQVVDKGDRSDNWTETSCSSMFTYALSRGAQQGYIDAHYNDVAQRGYQGVLAKISLGSDGRTNLTDISIGTNVGDYAYYVARTRATNDFHGLGAFLIMNEQLRAR
;
A
#
# COMPACT_ATOMS: atom_id res chain seq x y z
N MET A 1 18.15 -66.31 -31.53
CA MET A 1 17.24 -67.39 -31.10
C MET A 1 15.82 -66.81 -31.00
N ARG A 2 14.91 -67.30 -31.87
CA ARG A 2 13.45 -67.52 -31.76
C ARG A 2 12.61 -66.66 -30.76
N ARG A 3 11.43 -66.11 -31.05
CA ARG A 3 10.48 -66.10 -32.20
C ARG A 3 9.31 -65.10 -31.95
N LEU A 4 8.76 -64.53 -33.05
CA LEU A 4 7.34 -64.23 -33.43
C LEU A 4 6.48 -63.24 -32.57
N ARG A 5 5.52 -62.43 -33.08
CA ARG A 5 4.85 -62.11 -34.38
C ARG A 5 4.00 -60.80 -34.14
N VAL A 6 4.00 -59.74 -34.97
CA VAL A 6 3.15 -59.43 -36.19
C VAL A 6 1.64 -59.31 -35.85
N LEU A 7 0.76 -58.41 -36.32
CA LEU A 7 0.73 -57.19 -37.18
C LEU A 7 -0.77 -56.83 -37.45
N LEU A 8 -1.11 -55.54 -37.69
CA LEU A 8 -2.22 -55.00 -38.56
C LEU A 8 -3.70 -55.25 -38.14
N MET A 9 -4.76 -54.50 -38.53
CA MET A 9 -5.04 -53.50 -39.58
C MET A 9 -6.34 -52.72 -39.27
N ALA A 10 -6.62 -51.68 -40.07
CA ALA A 10 -7.73 -50.72 -40.09
C ALA A 10 -9.15 -51.27 -40.41
N VAL A 11 -10.19 -50.41 -40.36
CA VAL A 11 -11.24 -50.18 -41.41
C VAL A 11 -12.24 -49.08 -41.00
N SER A 12 -12.71 -48.32 -42.00
CA SER A 12 -13.70 -47.23 -41.99
C SER A 12 -15.13 -47.64 -42.45
N LEU A 13 -16.09 -46.73 -42.20
CA LEU A 13 -17.26 -46.28 -43.00
C LEU A 13 -18.70 -46.90 -42.86
N ALA A 14 -19.64 -45.97 -42.57
CA ALA A 14 -20.94 -45.65 -43.23
C ALA A 14 -22.29 -46.37 -42.91
N ALA A 15 -23.20 -45.58 -42.30
CA ALA A 15 -24.59 -45.16 -42.66
C ALA A 15 -25.79 -46.12 -42.93
N ALA A 16 -26.96 -45.68 -42.42
CA ALA A 16 -28.40 -45.88 -42.80
C ALA A 16 -29.25 -46.41 -41.61
N GLY A 17 -30.51 -46.04 -41.30
CA GLY A 17 -31.56 -45.21 -41.91
C GLY A 17 -32.82 -45.22 -40.99
N LEU A 18 -33.80 -44.36 -41.28
CA LEU A 18 -35.02 -44.02 -40.49
C LEU A 18 -36.10 -45.13 -40.39
N ALA A 19 -36.96 -45.05 -39.35
CA ALA A 19 -38.43 -45.25 -39.45
C ALA A 19 -39.17 -44.72 -38.20
N ALA A 20 -40.42 -44.26 -38.39
CA ALA A 20 -41.25 -43.45 -37.48
C ALA A 20 -42.45 -44.22 -36.86
N VAL A 21 -43.40 -43.46 -36.26
CA VAL A 21 -44.87 -43.72 -36.00
C VAL A 21 -45.24 -43.93 -34.49
N PRO A 22 -46.39 -43.46 -33.94
CA PRO A 22 -47.05 -42.14 -33.95
C PRO A 22 -47.64 -41.74 -32.54
N ALA A 23 -48.49 -40.70 -32.50
CA ALA A 23 -49.13 -40.11 -31.32
C ALA A 23 -50.56 -40.64 -31.01
N SER A 24 -51.01 -40.54 -29.75
CA SER A 24 -52.41 -40.19 -29.39
C SER A 24 -52.65 -39.95 -27.88
N ALA A 25 -53.11 -38.72 -27.57
CA ALA A 25 -54.17 -38.25 -26.66
C ALA A 25 -54.33 -38.70 -25.18
N THR A 26 -54.70 -37.68 -24.38
CA THR A 26 -54.80 -37.51 -22.92
C THR A 26 -56.11 -38.01 -22.28
N PRO A 27 -56.24 -37.97 -20.93
CA PRO A 27 -57.00 -36.85 -20.33
C PRO A 27 -56.40 -36.27 -19.03
N ALA A 28 -56.90 -35.07 -18.70
CA ALA A 28 -56.44 -34.15 -17.66
C ALA A 28 -57.09 -34.37 -16.28
N VAL A 29 -56.39 -33.95 -15.22
CA VAL A 29 -56.96 -33.43 -13.96
C VAL A 29 -56.11 -32.23 -13.54
N GLY A 30 -56.73 -31.07 -13.34
CA GLY A 30 -56.07 -29.82 -12.98
C GLY A 30 -55.99 -29.55 -11.48
N LEU A 31 -55.08 -28.66 -11.09
CA LEU A 31 -55.34 -27.44 -10.31
C LEU A 31 -54.03 -26.88 -9.70
N ALA A 32 -53.84 -25.58 -9.93
CA ALA A 32 -53.19 -24.57 -9.10
C ALA A 32 -51.98 -23.89 -9.76
N GLY A 33 -52.24 -22.72 -10.34
CA GLY A 33 -51.23 -21.82 -10.87
C GLY A 33 -50.47 -21.12 -9.75
N VAL A 34 -49.14 -21.14 -9.87
CA VAL A 34 -48.24 -20.18 -9.23
C VAL A 34 -47.73 -19.27 -10.35
N PRO A 35 -47.80 -17.93 -10.24
CA PRO A 35 -47.27 -17.06 -11.27
C PRO A 35 -45.74 -17.17 -11.26
N VAL A 36 -45.18 -17.66 -12.37
CA VAL A 36 -43.75 -17.53 -12.65
C VAL A 36 -43.52 -16.09 -13.08
N SER A 37 -43.03 -15.26 -12.16
CA SER A 37 -42.43 -13.99 -12.51
C SER A 37 -41.15 -14.26 -13.30
N ALA A 38 -41.16 -13.97 -14.60
CA ALA A 38 -39.96 -13.93 -15.40
C ALA A 38 -39.13 -12.72 -14.95
N ALA A 39 -38.25 -12.92 -13.97
CA ALA A 39 -37.18 -11.99 -13.70
C ALA A 39 -36.24 -12.02 -14.91
N GLN A 40 -36.38 -11.00 -15.75
CA GLN A 40 -35.45 -10.72 -16.83
C GLN A 40 -34.09 -10.46 -16.17
N ALA A 41 -33.16 -11.41 -16.31
CA ALA A 41 -31.81 -11.25 -15.83
C ALA A 41 -31.21 -10.02 -16.53
N ALA A 42 -30.99 -8.95 -15.77
CA ALA A 42 -30.21 -7.82 -16.24
C ALA A 42 -28.82 -8.34 -16.58
N ILE A 43 -28.45 -8.24 -17.85
CA ILE A 43 -27.07 -8.42 -18.29
C ILE A 43 -26.24 -7.42 -17.48
N PRO A 44 -25.19 -7.85 -16.76
CA PRO A 44 -24.34 -6.90 -16.07
C PRO A 44 -23.79 -5.92 -17.12
N ALA A 45 -23.91 -4.62 -16.84
CA ALA A 45 -23.26 -3.61 -17.65
C ALA A 45 -21.78 -3.99 -17.77
N SER A 46 -21.30 -4.12 -19.01
CA SER A 46 -19.90 -4.35 -19.33
C SER A 46 -19.04 -3.43 -18.45
N ALA A 47 -18.12 -3.99 -17.68
CA ALA A 47 -17.14 -3.21 -16.96
C ALA A 47 -16.40 -2.34 -17.99
N ALA A 48 -16.28 -1.04 -17.73
CA ALA A 48 -15.49 -0.17 -18.58
C ALA A 48 -14.07 -0.78 -18.72
N PRO A 49 -13.53 -0.91 -19.94
CA PRO A 49 -12.23 -1.53 -20.15
C PRO A 49 -11.15 -0.78 -19.37
N ALA A 50 -10.19 -1.54 -18.82
CA ALA A 50 -9.05 -1.01 -18.10
C ALA A 50 -8.21 -0.10 -19.02
N ALA A 51 -7.63 0.96 -18.47
CA ALA A 51 -6.77 1.86 -19.23
C ALA A 51 -5.52 1.12 -19.74
N VAL A 52 -5.21 1.27 -21.03
CA VAL A 52 -3.97 0.75 -21.63
C VAL A 52 -3.00 1.91 -21.79
N GLY A 53 -1.83 1.80 -21.16
CA GLY A 53 -0.74 2.78 -21.23
C GLY A 53 0.26 2.46 -22.34
N TYR A 54 0.76 3.50 -22.99
CA TYR A 54 1.76 3.47 -24.05
C TYR A 54 2.85 4.49 -23.74
N GLU A 55 4.08 4.04 -23.55
CA GLU A 55 5.22 4.93 -23.23
C GLU A 55 5.73 5.62 -24.50
N ALA A 56 6.06 6.91 -24.40
CA ALA A 56 6.44 7.74 -25.54
C ALA A 56 7.82 7.34 -26.11
N GLU A 57 8.73 6.82 -25.30
CA GLU A 57 10.05 6.38 -25.75
C GLU A 57 10.02 5.17 -26.70
N TYR A 58 8.91 4.44 -26.75
CA TYR A 58 8.70 3.33 -27.67
C TYR A 58 7.84 3.71 -28.90
N ALA A 59 7.38 4.96 -28.97
CA ALA A 59 6.58 5.47 -30.07
C ALA A 59 7.46 5.88 -31.26
N ALA A 60 6.84 6.14 -32.41
CA ALA A 60 7.55 6.71 -33.55
C ALA A 60 7.77 8.21 -33.33
N ILE A 61 9.04 8.64 -33.33
CA ILE A 61 9.44 10.02 -33.06
C ILE A 61 9.87 10.70 -34.36
N GLY A 62 9.29 11.85 -34.67
CA GLY A 62 9.76 12.74 -35.71
C GLY A 62 10.28 14.03 -35.10
N GLN A 63 11.59 14.29 -35.20
CA GLN A 63 12.25 15.49 -34.67
C GLN A 63 12.10 15.65 -33.14
N GLY A 64 12.79 14.79 -32.42
CA GLY A 64 12.88 14.78 -30.96
C GLY A 64 13.82 13.66 -30.49
N SER A 65 14.07 13.59 -29.20
CA SER A 65 14.94 12.58 -28.59
C SER A 65 14.35 12.00 -27.32
N VAL A 66 14.71 10.76 -27.00
CA VAL A 66 14.36 10.13 -25.73
C VAL A 66 15.39 10.56 -24.68
N GLU A 67 14.90 11.11 -23.58
CA GLU A 67 15.70 11.60 -22.45
C GLU A 67 15.17 11.01 -21.12
N SER A 68 15.98 11.10 -20.08
CA SER A 68 15.66 10.59 -18.73
C SER A 68 16.30 11.43 -17.61
N ASP A 69 16.66 12.68 -17.92
CA ASP A 69 17.35 13.62 -17.05
C ASP A 69 16.41 14.40 -16.10
N HIS A 70 15.10 14.11 -16.13
CA HIS A 70 14.10 14.63 -15.21
C HIS A 70 13.36 13.49 -14.51
N THR A 71 13.18 13.57 -13.21
CA THR A 71 12.50 12.49 -12.46
C THR A 71 10.99 12.54 -12.63
N GLY A 72 10.33 11.39 -12.48
CA GLY A 72 8.87 11.28 -12.37
C GLY A 72 8.16 10.84 -13.66
N PHE A 73 8.87 10.58 -14.76
CA PHE A 73 8.30 9.89 -15.93
C PHE A 73 7.95 8.41 -15.61
N THR A 74 7.11 7.79 -16.43
CA THR A 74 6.84 6.35 -16.47
C THR A 74 7.77 5.68 -17.47
N GLY A 75 7.94 4.35 -17.37
CA GLY A 75 8.86 3.64 -18.24
C GLY A 75 10.34 3.96 -17.98
N THR A 76 11.10 4.15 -19.06
CA THR A 76 12.56 4.30 -19.07
C THR A 76 13.03 5.70 -19.47
N GLY A 77 12.12 6.55 -19.96
CA GLY A 77 12.39 7.92 -20.34
C GLY A 77 11.12 8.67 -20.76
N PHE A 78 11.31 9.80 -21.43
CA PHE A 78 10.27 10.59 -22.07
C PHE A 78 10.81 11.15 -23.39
N VAL A 79 9.92 11.63 -24.26
CA VAL A 79 10.32 12.31 -25.51
C VAL A 79 10.41 13.81 -25.28
N ASN A 80 11.61 14.35 -25.47
CA ASN A 80 11.86 15.77 -25.63
C ASN A 80 11.74 16.14 -27.11
N TYR A 81 10.77 16.99 -27.44
CA TYR A 81 10.54 17.46 -28.81
C TYR A 81 11.62 18.47 -29.22
N ASP A 82 12.06 18.41 -30.48
CA ASP A 82 12.82 19.53 -31.04
C ASP A 82 11.95 20.80 -31.06
N ASN A 83 12.56 21.97 -30.82
CA ASN A 83 11.84 23.25 -30.86
C ASN A 83 11.56 23.68 -32.32
N VAL A 84 10.61 23.01 -32.96
CA VAL A 84 10.20 23.26 -34.36
C VAL A 84 8.72 22.90 -34.54
N ALA A 85 8.02 23.66 -35.39
CA ALA A 85 6.66 23.28 -35.78
C ALA A 85 6.71 22.01 -36.63
N GLY A 86 5.86 21.03 -36.33
CA GLY A 86 5.78 19.76 -37.04
C GLY A 86 6.55 18.59 -36.42
N SER A 87 7.36 18.80 -35.37
CA SER A 87 7.90 17.69 -34.57
C SER A 87 6.76 16.88 -33.94
N TYR A 88 6.87 15.55 -33.90
CA TYR A 88 5.76 14.69 -33.47
C TYR A 88 6.21 13.44 -32.71
N VAL A 89 5.26 12.91 -31.93
CA VAL A 89 5.28 11.54 -31.40
C VAL A 89 4.02 10.83 -31.89
N GLU A 90 4.19 9.64 -32.47
CA GLU A 90 3.10 8.80 -32.99
C GLU A 90 3.08 7.43 -32.32
N PHE A 91 2.03 7.20 -31.53
CA PHE A 91 1.75 5.95 -30.86
C PHE A 91 1.01 4.99 -31.78
N THR A 92 1.30 3.70 -31.66
CA THR A 92 0.45 2.63 -32.21
C THR A 92 -0.35 2.03 -31.06
N VAL A 93 -1.67 2.22 -31.08
CA VAL A 93 -2.59 1.80 -30.00
C VAL A 93 -3.55 0.72 -30.50
N THR A 94 -3.92 -0.22 -29.64
CA THR A 94 -4.91 -1.27 -29.96
C THR A 94 -6.20 -1.04 -29.18
N ALA A 95 -7.34 -1.03 -29.87
CA ALA A 95 -8.67 -0.99 -29.25
C ALA A 95 -9.42 -2.31 -29.48
N GLU A 96 -10.04 -2.86 -28.44
CA GLU A 96 -10.74 -4.15 -28.52
C GLU A 96 -12.02 -4.09 -29.37
N GLU A 97 -12.66 -2.93 -29.38
CA GLU A 97 -13.87 -2.63 -30.15
C GLU A 97 -13.83 -1.18 -30.65
N GLN A 98 -14.67 -0.88 -31.65
CA GLN A 98 -14.82 0.49 -32.12
C GLN A 98 -15.54 1.32 -31.06
N ALA A 99 -14.85 2.31 -30.50
CA ALA A 99 -15.39 3.16 -29.43
C ALA A 99 -14.76 4.56 -29.47
N THR A 100 -15.50 5.55 -28.98
CA THR A 100 -14.93 6.86 -28.63
C THR A 100 -14.36 6.75 -27.22
N LEU A 101 -13.04 6.86 -27.10
CA LEU A 101 -12.31 6.73 -25.85
C LEU A 101 -11.51 8.00 -25.55
N PRO A 102 -11.33 8.36 -24.28
CA PRO A 102 -10.41 9.42 -23.91
C PRO A 102 -8.97 9.00 -24.22
N LEU A 103 -8.21 9.92 -24.80
CA LEU A 103 -6.77 9.86 -25.01
C LEU A 103 -6.11 10.82 -24.03
N ALA A 104 -5.47 10.29 -22.99
CA ALA A 104 -4.83 11.05 -21.93
C ALA A 104 -3.31 11.09 -22.14
N PHE A 105 -2.80 12.24 -22.55
CA PHE A 105 -1.37 12.50 -22.76
C PHE A 105 -0.74 13.00 -21.45
N ARG A 106 0.23 12.26 -20.90
CA ARG A 106 1.02 12.69 -19.76
C ARG A 106 2.26 13.43 -20.22
N PHE A 107 2.48 14.62 -19.69
CA PHE A 107 3.54 15.54 -20.16
C PHE A 107 4.08 16.42 -19.04
N ALA A 108 5.27 16.97 -19.23
CA ALA A 108 5.83 18.05 -18.43
C ALA A 108 6.14 19.26 -19.33
N ASN A 109 5.74 20.45 -18.89
CA ASN A 109 6.06 21.70 -19.57
C ASN A 109 6.60 22.68 -18.51
N GLY A 110 7.92 22.69 -18.36
CA GLY A 110 8.61 23.51 -17.36
C GLY A 110 8.70 24.99 -17.70
N THR A 111 8.09 25.42 -18.80
CA THR A 111 8.02 26.84 -19.17
C THR A 111 6.78 27.52 -18.57
N THR A 112 6.64 28.82 -18.81
CA THR A 112 5.41 29.59 -18.49
C THR A 112 4.46 29.74 -19.68
N ALA A 113 4.83 29.22 -20.85
CA ALA A 113 4.07 29.32 -22.08
C ALA A 113 3.48 27.96 -22.48
N ASP A 114 2.29 27.99 -23.07
CA ASP A 114 1.66 26.79 -23.61
C ASP A 114 2.45 26.28 -24.83
N ARG A 115 2.53 24.96 -24.97
CA ARG A 115 3.10 24.28 -26.15
C ARG A 115 1.99 23.54 -26.90
N PRO A 116 1.21 24.21 -27.76
CA PRO A 116 0.06 23.59 -28.40
C PRO A 116 0.47 22.47 -29.37
N MET A 117 -0.34 21.41 -29.44
CA MET A 117 -0.16 20.30 -30.37
C MET A 117 -1.45 19.94 -31.11
N ASP A 118 -1.33 19.55 -32.37
CA ASP A 118 -2.38 18.94 -33.15
C ASP A 118 -2.43 17.44 -32.85
N ILE A 119 -3.62 16.94 -32.50
CA ILE A 119 -3.85 15.52 -32.23
C ILE A 119 -4.57 14.90 -33.42
N THR A 120 -3.94 13.92 -34.07
CA THR A 120 -4.55 13.14 -35.15
C THR A 120 -4.69 11.67 -34.77
N VAL A 121 -5.77 11.05 -35.22
CA VAL A 121 -6.02 9.60 -35.06
C VAL A 121 -6.26 9.00 -36.43
N ASN A 122 -5.48 7.99 -36.81
CA ASN A 122 -5.49 7.39 -38.15
C ASN A 122 -5.41 8.44 -39.28
N GLY A 123 -4.61 9.50 -39.05
CA GLY A 123 -4.44 10.63 -39.97
C GLY A 123 -5.58 11.66 -39.98
N VAL A 124 -6.64 11.47 -39.19
CA VAL A 124 -7.75 12.42 -39.06
C VAL A 124 -7.50 13.35 -37.88
N LEU A 125 -7.63 14.66 -38.08
CA LEU A 125 -7.49 15.66 -37.02
C LEU A 125 -8.65 15.54 -36.02
N VAL A 126 -8.30 15.31 -34.74
CA VAL A 126 -9.24 15.17 -33.62
C VAL A 126 -9.23 16.42 -32.74
N ALA A 127 -8.06 17.02 -32.54
CA ALA A 127 -7.94 18.32 -31.89
C ALA A 127 -6.92 19.20 -32.61
N ASP A 128 -7.34 20.41 -32.93
CA ASP A 128 -6.52 21.46 -33.53
C ASP A 128 -5.95 22.35 -32.42
N ASN A 129 -4.64 22.59 -32.43
CA ASN A 129 -3.93 23.47 -31.49
C ASN A 129 -4.30 23.21 -30.01
N LEU A 130 -4.38 21.94 -29.60
CA LEU A 130 -4.70 21.57 -28.22
C LEU A 130 -3.63 22.13 -27.27
N SER A 131 -4.02 22.99 -26.34
CA SER A 131 -3.09 23.59 -25.37
C SER A 131 -2.54 22.55 -24.40
N PHE A 132 -1.21 22.55 -24.24
CA PHE A 132 -0.45 21.86 -23.19
C PHE A 132 0.23 22.92 -22.31
N PRO A 133 -0.40 23.32 -21.19
CA PRO A 133 0.01 24.49 -20.42
C PRO A 133 1.33 24.30 -19.67
N GLY A 134 2.09 25.39 -19.58
CA GLY A 134 3.29 25.46 -18.75
C GLY A 134 2.96 25.55 -17.26
N ASN A 135 3.71 24.83 -16.41
CA ASN A 135 3.57 24.88 -14.95
C ASN A 135 4.86 25.29 -14.23
N GLY A 136 5.91 25.65 -14.97
CA GLY A 136 7.19 26.07 -14.40
C GLY A 136 8.08 24.94 -13.86
N SER A 137 7.71 23.66 -14.05
CA SER A 137 8.50 22.50 -13.62
C SER A 137 8.61 21.40 -14.68
N TRP A 138 9.84 20.99 -15.01
CA TRP A 138 10.09 19.83 -15.88
C TRP A 138 9.95 18.48 -15.18
N THR A 139 9.78 18.47 -13.86
CA THR A 139 9.42 17.27 -13.07
C THR A 139 7.96 17.31 -12.61
N GLY A 140 7.20 18.35 -12.99
CA GLY A 140 5.78 18.51 -12.66
C GLY A 140 4.91 17.90 -13.75
N TRP A 141 4.80 16.57 -13.77
CA TRP A 141 4.02 15.85 -14.79
C TRP A 141 2.52 16.07 -14.61
N GLN A 142 1.84 16.32 -15.72
CA GLN A 142 0.41 16.63 -15.80
C GLN A 142 -0.23 15.89 -16.99
N THR A 143 -1.55 15.84 -17.03
CA THR A 143 -2.29 15.09 -18.05
C THR A 143 -3.20 16.00 -18.86
N ARG A 144 -3.21 15.84 -20.19
CA ARG A 144 -4.15 16.47 -21.10
C ARG A 144 -4.98 15.42 -21.82
N THR A 145 -6.31 15.56 -21.78
CA THR A 145 -7.22 14.56 -22.34
C THR A 145 -7.99 15.11 -23.53
N VAL A 146 -8.18 14.28 -24.55
CA VAL A 146 -9.08 14.52 -25.69
C VAL A 146 -9.84 13.23 -26.02
N ASP A 147 -11.13 13.31 -26.32
CA ASP A 147 -11.90 12.14 -26.76
C ASP A 147 -11.68 11.89 -28.24
N ALA A 148 -11.41 10.63 -28.62
CA ALA A 148 -11.20 10.25 -30.01
C ALA A 148 -11.91 8.94 -30.36
N ALA A 149 -12.43 8.85 -31.59
CA ALA A 149 -12.96 7.62 -32.13
C ALA A 149 -11.81 6.69 -32.56
N LEU A 150 -11.76 5.51 -31.97
CA LEU A 150 -10.82 4.44 -32.33
C LEU A 150 -11.56 3.34 -33.09
N GLN A 151 -10.90 2.77 -34.10
CA GLN A 151 -11.36 1.58 -34.80
C GLN A 151 -10.97 0.34 -33.99
N GLN A 152 -11.75 -0.74 -34.11
CA GLN A 152 -11.33 -2.03 -33.58
C GLN A 152 -10.00 -2.45 -34.20
N GLY A 153 -9.05 -2.89 -33.37
CA GLY A 153 -7.69 -3.25 -33.77
C GLY A 153 -6.71 -2.09 -33.63
N GLY A 154 -5.68 -2.07 -34.50
CA GLY A 154 -4.60 -1.09 -34.44
C GLY A 154 -5.02 0.29 -34.95
N ASN A 155 -4.63 1.34 -34.23
CA ASN A 155 -4.83 2.75 -34.58
C ASN A 155 -3.51 3.50 -34.41
N THR A 156 -3.31 4.56 -35.19
CA THR A 156 -2.23 5.53 -34.93
C THR A 156 -2.78 6.74 -34.20
N VAL A 157 -2.06 7.21 -33.18
CA VAL A 157 -2.37 8.46 -32.46
C VAL A 157 -1.13 9.33 -32.50
N ARG A 158 -1.20 10.49 -33.16
CA ARG A 158 -0.05 11.38 -33.34
C ARG A 158 -0.31 12.74 -32.71
N ALA A 159 0.63 13.17 -31.85
CA ALA A 159 0.69 14.50 -31.26
C ALA A 159 1.80 15.31 -31.94
N THR A 160 1.40 16.32 -32.73
CA THR A 160 2.29 17.13 -33.57
C THR A 160 2.40 18.55 -33.02
N ALA A 161 3.60 19.06 -32.78
CA ALA A 161 3.81 20.43 -32.32
C ALA A 161 3.28 21.47 -33.32
N ALA A 162 2.40 22.35 -32.86
CA ALA A 162 1.77 23.36 -33.70
C ALA A 162 2.58 24.68 -33.78
N SER A 163 3.64 24.81 -32.98
CA SER A 163 4.43 26.05 -32.89
C SER A 163 5.93 25.81 -33.03
N ALA A 164 6.67 26.88 -33.30
CA ALA A 164 8.14 26.85 -33.35
C ALA A 164 8.83 26.52 -32.02
N ASN A 165 8.07 26.44 -30.91
CA ASN A 165 8.61 26.05 -29.60
C ASN A 165 8.56 24.53 -29.35
N GLY A 166 8.18 23.73 -30.35
CA GLY A 166 8.04 22.28 -30.20
C GLY A 166 6.89 21.87 -29.28
N GLY A 167 6.83 20.57 -28.96
CA GLY A 167 5.92 20.00 -27.96
C GLY A 167 6.49 20.07 -26.54
N PRO A 168 5.69 19.79 -25.50
CA PRO A 168 6.22 19.57 -24.14
C PRO A 168 7.04 18.27 -24.07
N ASN A 169 7.70 18.01 -22.94
CA ASN A 169 8.26 16.68 -22.69
C ASN A 169 7.10 15.70 -22.54
N LEU A 170 6.97 14.77 -23.48
CA LEU A 170 5.84 13.83 -23.53
C LEU A 170 6.28 12.48 -22.99
N ASP A 171 5.55 11.99 -22.02
CA ASP A 171 5.91 10.79 -21.25
C ASP A 171 5.12 9.57 -21.72
N SER A 172 3.80 9.64 -21.70
CA SER A 172 2.95 8.50 -22.06
C SER A 172 1.59 8.92 -22.60
N LEU A 173 0.96 8.00 -23.32
CA LEU A 173 -0.44 8.06 -23.72
C LEU A 173 -1.21 6.95 -23.00
N SER A 174 -2.31 7.30 -22.33
CA SER A 174 -3.30 6.32 -21.86
C SER A 174 -4.56 6.40 -22.73
N VAL A 175 -5.04 5.23 -23.17
CA VAL A 175 -6.28 5.10 -23.97
C VAL A 175 -7.36 4.49 -23.11
N GLY A 176 -8.55 5.12 -23.08
CA GLY A 176 -9.62 4.77 -22.13
C GLY A 176 -9.64 5.74 -20.95
N GLN A 177 -10.53 5.49 -19.98
CA GLN A 177 -10.85 6.39 -18.83
C GLN A 177 -9.67 7.29 -18.46
N PRO A 178 -9.84 8.63 -18.38
CA PRO A 178 -8.74 9.52 -18.05
C PRO A 178 -8.08 9.01 -16.78
N ALA A 179 -6.76 8.91 -16.77
CA ALA A 179 -6.00 8.60 -15.57
C ALA A 179 -6.16 9.74 -14.57
N VAL A 180 -7.32 9.82 -13.91
CA VAL A 180 -7.37 10.22 -12.52
C VAL A 180 -6.70 9.05 -11.83
N THR A 181 -5.39 9.14 -11.60
CA THR A 181 -4.77 8.32 -10.58
C THR A 181 -5.55 8.61 -9.31
N THR A 182 -6.42 7.69 -8.92
CA THR A 182 -7.25 7.87 -7.72
C THR A 182 -6.28 8.13 -6.58
N ASP A 183 -6.42 9.29 -5.93
CA ASP A 183 -5.63 9.57 -4.73
C ASP A 183 -6.14 8.63 -3.64
N TRP A 184 -5.52 7.46 -3.55
CA TRP A 184 -5.99 6.40 -2.67
C TRP A 184 -5.93 6.79 -1.19
N SER A 185 -5.04 7.70 -0.81
CA SER A 185 -5.01 8.21 0.56
C SER A 185 -6.23 9.06 0.84
N VAL A 186 -6.56 10.01 -0.04
CA VAL A 186 -7.76 10.84 0.09
C VAL A 186 -9.01 9.97 0.02
N ALA A 187 -9.10 9.06 -0.96
CA ALA A 187 -10.24 8.17 -1.12
C ALA A 187 -10.46 7.30 0.13
N MET A 188 -9.40 6.78 0.74
CA MET A 188 -9.49 5.98 1.96
C MET A 188 -9.88 6.81 3.18
N VAL A 189 -9.32 8.02 3.34
CA VAL A 189 -9.66 8.94 4.43
C VAL A 189 -11.13 9.37 4.33
N GLU A 190 -11.59 9.84 3.16
CA GLU A 190 -13.00 10.22 2.95
C GLU A 190 -13.94 9.05 3.22
N SER A 191 -13.61 7.87 2.70
CA SER A 191 -14.42 6.66 2.90
C SER A 191 -14.51 6.26 4.38
N THR A 192 -13.44 6.46 5.14
CA THR A 192 -13.41 6.14 6.58
C THR A 192 -14.12 7.20 7.41
N MET A 193 -13.93 8.49 7.12
CA MET A 193 -14.66 9.59 7.75
C MET A 193 -16.17 9.56 7.46
N ALA A 194 -16.57 9.02 6.30
CA ALA A 194 -17.97 8.79 5.98
C ALA A 194 -18.58 7.58 6.73
N ARG A 195 -17.76 6.64 7.21
CA ARG A 195 -18.21 5.47 8.00
C ARG A 195 -18.23 5.76 9.50
N TYR A 196 -17.31 6.57 9.98
CA TYR A 196 -17.11 6.82 11.40
C TYR A 196 -16.97 8.31 11.68
N SER A 197 -17.64 8.79 12.72
CA SER A 197 -17.37 10.10 13.32
C SER A 197 -16.23 9.97 14.35
N PRO A 198 -15.64 11.09 14.80
CA PRO A 198 -14.64 11.05 15.87
C PRO A 198 -15.15 10.38 17.16
N THR A 199 -16.46 10.30 17.39
CA THR A 199 -17.06 9.63 18.57
C THR A 199 -17.38 8.15 18.32
N THR A 200 -17.58 7.72 17.08
CA THR A 200 -17.95 6.33 16.74
C THR A 200 -16.80 5.48 16.20
N ILE A 201 -15.65 6.08 15.86
CA ILE A 201 -14.48 5.36 15.32
C ILE A 201 -13.83 4.38 16.32
N GLY A 202 -14.06 4.56 17.63
CA GLY A 202 -13.54 3.69 18.68
C GLY A 202 -13.03 4.45 19.91
N GLY A 203 -12.41 3.72 20.83
CA GLY A 203 -11.76 4.26 22.03
C GLY A 203 -10.29 4.65 21.79
N TRP A 204 -9.61 5.08 22.85
CA TRP A 204 -8.16 5.26 22.87
C TRP A 204 -7.48 3.91 22.62
N SER A 205 -6.97 3.70 21.41
CA SER A 205 -6.40 2.41 20.98
C SER A 205 -5.39 2.63 19.86
N TYR A 206 -4.37 1.78 19.79
CA TYR A 206 -3.32 1.90 18.77
C TYR A 206 -3.81 1.73 17.32
N PRO A 207 -4.81 0.89 16.98
CA PRO A 207 -5.20 0.74 15.58
C PRO A 207 -5.82 2.05 15.08
N VAL A 208 -6.68 2.68 15.89
CA VAL A 208 -7.24 4.00 15.59
C VAL A 208 -6.15 5.06 15.58
N GLY A 209 -5.23 5.05 16.55
CA GLY A 209 -4.08 5.97 16.60
C GLY A 209 -3.20 5.90 15.34
N LEU A 210 -2.89 4.69 14.88
CA LEU A 210 -2.17 4.43 13.64
C LEU A 210 -2.92 4.96 12.42
N TYR A 211 -4.21 4.65 12.29
CA TYR A 211 -5.03 5.16 11.18
C TYR A 211 -5.02 6.69 11.15
N LEU A 212 -5.21 7.33 12.30
CA LEU A 212 -5.22 8.79 12.41
C LEU A 212 -3.84 9.41 12.15
N TYR A 213 -2.75 8.72 12.46
CA TYR A 213 -1.42 9.11 12.02
C TYR A 213 -1.29 9.06 10.49
N GLY A 214 -1.78 7.99 9.84
CA GLY A 214 -1.85 7.91 8.38
C GLY A 214 -2.69 9.05 7.78
N GLN A 215 -3.84 9.36 8.38
CA GLN A 215 -4.69 10.49 7.98
C GLN A 215 -3.97 11.84 8.15
N TYR A 216 -3.14 11.98 9.19
CA TYR A 216 -2.30 13.16 9.39
C TYR A 216 -1.27 13.32 8.25
N LEU A 217 -0.62 12.23 7.80
CA LEU A 217 0.30 12.30 6.66
C LEU A 217 -0.43 12.76 5.38
N THR A 218 -1.65 12.30 5.15
CA THR A 218 -2.50 12.81 4.05
C THR A 218 -2.77 14.30 4.22
N TYR A 219 -3.12 14.75 5.44
CA TYR A 219 -3.35 16.17 5.75
C TYR A 219 -2.11 17.03 5.50
N GLN A 220 -0.91 16.59 5.88
CA GLN A 220 0.32 17.35 5.68
C GLN A 220 0.56 17.71 4.21
N ARG A 221 0.03 16.91 3.28
CA ARG A 221 0.08 17.18 1.85
C ARG A 221 -1.11 17.99 1.36
N THR A 222 -2.33 17.56 1.69
CA THR A 222 -3.55 18.10 1.07
C THR A 222 -4.00 19.39 1.73
N HIS A 223 -3.55 19.62 2.96
CA HIS A 223 -3.99 20.69 3.85
C HIS A 223 -5.51 20.74 4.04
N ASP A 224 -6.22 19.62 3.86
CA ASP A 224 -7.66 19.57 4.09
C ASP A 224 -7.96 19.72 5.60
N PRO A 225 -8.57 20.85 6.03
CA PRO A 225 -8.78 21.12 7.44
C PRO A 225 -9.74 20.13 8.11
N ARG A 226 -10.57 19.40 7.33
CA ARG A 226 -11.45 18.36 7.85
C ARG A 226 -10.67 17.22 8.48
N SER A 227 -9.51 16.88 7.92
CA SER A 227 -8.65 15.79 8.41
C SER A 227 -8.05 16.10 9.77
N LEU A 228 -7.44 17.28 9.94
CA LEU A 228 -6.88 17.71 11.23
C LEU A 228 -7.97 17.91 12.29
N SER A 229 -9.13 18.48 11.89
CA SER A 229 -10.27 18.66 12.80
C SER A 229 -10.80 17.32 13.32
N TYR A 230 -10.84 16.30 12.48
CA TYR A 230 -11.26 14.95 12.88
C TYR A 230 -10.31 14.35 13.93
N ILE A 231 -8.99 14.45 13.69
CA ILE A 231 -7.95 13.96 14.63
C ILE A 231 -8.08 14.69 15.97
N LYS A 232 -8.21 16.02 15.94
CA LYS A 232 -8.37 16.84 17.14
C LYS A 232 -9.63 16.45 17.92
N ASN A 233 -10.78 16.33 17.24
CA ASN A 233 -12.04 15.95 17.87
C ASN A 233 -11.98 14.54 18.48
N TYR A 234 -11.20 13.63 17.91
CA TYR A 234 -10.96 12.31 18.51
C TYR A 234 -10.15 12.43 19.80
N VAL A 235 -9.00 13.12 19.77
CA VAL A 235 -8.11 13.27 20.94
C VAL A 235 -8.79 14.02 22.08
N ASP A 236 -9.58 15.04 21.77
CA ASP A 236 -10.30 15.86 22.76
C ASP A 236 -11.33 15.10 23.58
N ARG A 237 -11.71 13.89 23.16
CA ARG A 237 -12.54 12.97 23.96
C ARG A 237 -11.78 12.40 25.16
N PHE A 238 -10.45 12.38 25.11
CA PHE A 238 -9.58 11.75 26.09
C PHE A 238 -8.67 12.73 26.84
N VAL A 239 -8.48 13.94 26.30
CA VAL A 239 -7.63 14.98 26.87
C VAL A 239 -8.48 16.18 27.31
N SER A 240 -8.56 16.35 28.63
CA SER A 240 -9.24 17.48 29.25
C SER A 240 -8.54 18.82 28.94
N SER A 241 -9.22 19.94 29.22
CA SER A 241 -8.68 21.28 29.00
C SER A 241 -7.41 21.58 29.79
N ASP A 242 -7.21 20.91 30.94
CA ASP A 242 -6.01 21.00 31.78
C ASP A 242 -4.88 20.02 31.36
N GLY A 243 -5.10 19.23 30.30
CA GLY A 243 -4.16 18.20 29.84
C GLY A 243 -4.26 16.86 30.55
N THR A 244 -5.20 16.69 31.48
CA THR A 244 -5.46 15.41 32.12
C THR A 244 -5.94 14.37 31.10
N ILE A 245 -5.32 13.20 31.11
CA ILE A 245 -5.73 12.02 30.33
C ILE A 245 -5.94 10.81 31.25
N GLY A 246 -7.12 10.20 31.19
CA GLY A 246 -7.55 9.10 32.07
C GLY A 246 -6.99 7.71 31.75
N GLN A 247 -6.07 7.60 30.78
CA GLN A 247 -5.50 6.33 30.34
C GLN A 247 -4.40 5.84 31.28
N SER A 248 -4.32 4.52 31.51
CA SER A 248 -3.43 3.90 32.50
C SER A 248 -2.04 3.55 31.97
N PHE A 249 -1.83 3.52 30.65
CA PHE A 249 -0.54 3.27 30.00
C PHE A 249 0.22 2.04 30.56
N ASN A 250 -0.50 0.94 30.80
CA ASN A 250 0.02 -0.31 31.38
C ASN A 250 0.35 -1.39 30.34
N ASN A 251 0.23 -1.08 29.06
CA ASN A 251 0.70 -1.88 27.93
C ASN A 251 1.24 -0.92 26.87
N LEU A 252 2.25 -1.33 26.11
CA LEU A 252 2.85 -0.46 25.10
C LEU A 252 1.81 -0.05 24.04
N ASP A 253 0.87 -0.93 23.68
CA ASP A 253 -0.25 -0.65 22.77
C ASP A 253 -1.02 0.64 23.14
N SER A 254 -1.29 0.85 24.43
CA SER A 254 -2.01 2.04 24.91
C SER A 254 -1.20 3.32 24.78
N MET A 255 0.09 3.26 24.46
CA MET A 255 0.96 4.43 24.30
C MET A 255 1.05 4.92 22.85
N GLN A 256 0.77 4.06 21.86
CA GLN A 256 0.98 4.35 20.44
C GLN A 256 0.18 5.57 19.96
N ALA A 257 -1.08 5.70 20.40
CA ALA A 257 -1.91 6.85 20.07
C ALA A 257 -1.39 8.17 20.67
N GLY A 258 -0.39 8.12 21.56
CA GLY A 258 0.34 9.27 22.07
C GLY A 258 1.01 10.11 20.99
N ARG A 259 1.31 9.53 19.81
CA ARG A 259 1.80 10.27 18.64
C ARG A 259 0.84 11.36 18.17
N LEU A 260 -0.47 11.19 18.41
CA LEU A 260 -1.46 12.22 18.07
C LEU A 260 -1.34 13.44 19.00
N LEU A 261 -0.79 13.27 20.21
CA LEU A 261 -0.58 14.37 21.16
C LEU A 261 0.59 15.27 20.72
N THR A 262 1.68 14.67 20.24
CA THR A 262 2.82 15.43 19.68
C THR A 262 2.39 16.19 18.43
N ILE A 263 1.64 15.53 17.54
CA ILE A 263 1.05 16.16 16.35
C ILE A 263 0.15 17.35 16.72
N LEU A 264 -0.80 17.16 17.63
CA LEU A 264 -1.73 18.24 17.95
C LEU A 264 -1.06 19.38 18.73
N HIS A 265 -0.02 19.11 19.51
CA HIS A 265 0.80 20.19 20.06
C HIS A 265 1.46 20.99 18.95
N HIS A 266 2.12 20.31 18.00
CA HIS A 266 2.78 20.94 16.86
C HIS A 266 1.84 21.83 16.04
N GLU A 267 0.66 21.31 15.70
CA GLU A 267 -0.31 21.98 14.82
C GLU A 267 -1.10 23.11 15.51
N THR A 268 -1.19 23.11 16.85
CA THR A 268 -2.10 24.04 17.57
C THR A 268 -1.44 24.88 18.66
N GLY A 269 -0.23 24.53 19.09
CA GLY A 269 0.46 25.15 20.23
C GLY A 269 -0.23 24.95 21.59
N GLN A 270 -1.25 24.08 21.69
CA GLN A 270 -1.98 23.90 22.94
C GLN A 270 -1.21 23.00 23.92
N ASP A 271 -0.81 23.60 25.04
CA ASP A 271 0.03 22.95 26.06
C ASP A 271 -0.60 21.69 26.69
N ARG A 272 -1.93 21.59 26.69
CA ARG A 272 -2.65 20.41 27.22
C ARG A 272 -2.21 19.10 26.56
N TYR A 273 -1.83 19.12 25.28
CA TYR A 273 -1.34 17.92 24.60
C TYR A 273 0.08 17.56 25.03
N ARG A 274 0.94 18.55 25.32
CA ARG A 274 2.26 18.31 25.92
C ARG A 274 2.12 17.67 27.31
N ILE A 275 1.21 18.19 28.14
CA ILE A 275 0.93 17.64 29.48
C ILE A 275 0.48 16.18 29.38
N ALA A 276 -0.46 15.88 28.48
CA ALA A 276 -0.93 14.51 28.25
C ALA A 276 0.19 13.60 27.73
N ALA A 277 1.00 14.07 26.78
CA ALA A 277 2.12 13.31 26.21
C ALA A 277 3.19 13.02 27.27
N LYS A 278 3.47 13.98 28.17
CA LYS A 278 4.42 13.82 29.27
C LYS A 278 4.04 12.66 30.19
N LYS A 279 2.74 12.41 30.41
CA LYS A 279 2.28 11.25 31.19
C LYS A 279 2.76 9.92 30.61
N ILE A 280 2.75 9.78 29.28
CA ILE A 280 3.28 8.59 28.59
C ILE A 280 4.79 8.51 28.76
N ARG A 281 5.50 9.62 28.48
CA ARG A 281 6.96 9.69 28.64
C ARG A 281 7.35 9.26 30.06
N ASP A 282 6.81 9.90 31.10
CA ASP A 282 7.19 9.65 32.49
C ASP A 282 6.88 8.22 32.93
N ARG A 283 5.82 7.63 32.38
CA ARG A 283 5.49 6.22 32.65
C ARG A 283 6.64 5.27 32.27
N LEU A 284 7.42 5.59 31.24
CA LEU A 284 8.53 4.77 30.75
C LEU A 284 9.72 4.68 31.72
N GLU A 285 9.87 5.61 32.66
CA GLU A 285 10.92 5.57 33.68
C GLU A 285 10.72 4.40 34.67
N THR A 286 9.45 4.06 34.93
CA THR A 286 9.04 3.02 35.88
C THR A 286 8.43 1.79 35.19
N TYR A 287 8.51 1.73 33.86
CA TYR A 287 7.93 0.64 33.10
C TYR A 287 8.80 -0.62 33.24
N PRO A 288 8.20 -1.81 33.47
CA PRO A 288 8.96 -3.03 33.72
C PRO A 288 9.76 -3.46 32.47
N ARG A 289 10.90 -4.09 32.71
CA ARG A 289 11.89 -4.42 31.70
C ARG A 289 12.47 -5.82 31.90
N THR A 290 12.92 -6.45 30.83
CA THR A 290 13.80 -7.63 30.87
C THR A 290 15.12 -7.28 31.53
N SER A 291 15.92 -8.28 31.89
CA SER A 291 17.21 -8.09 32.59
C SER A 291 18.21 -7.25 31.80
N ASP A 292 18.13 -7.24 30.47
CA ASP A 292 18.94 -6.41 29.56
C ASP A 292 18.28 -5.06 29.19
N GLY A 293 17.10 -4.78 29.77
CA GLY A 293 16.46 -3.48 29.75
C GLY A 293 15.44 -3.25 28.64
N GLY A 294 15.00 -4.29 27.92
CA GLY A 294 13.89 -4.23 26.97
C GLY A 294 12.56 -4.05 27.69
N PHE A 295 11.71 -3.12 27.25
CA PHE A 295 10.38 -2.94 27.84
C PHE A 295 9.56 -4.21 27.69
N TRP A 296 8.85 -4.63 28.74
CA TRP A 296 7.83 -5.68 28.57
C TRP A 296 6.72 -5.19 27.64
N HIS A 297 6.01 -6.12 27.01
CA HIS A 297 4.87 -5.75 26.16
C HIS A 297 3.70 -5.18 26.99
N ALA A 298 3.44 -5.75 28.17
CA ALA A 298 2.46 -5.25 29.13
C ALA A 298 2.85 -5.58 30.58
N THR A 299 2.30 -4.84 31.54
CA THR A 299 2.58 -5.04 32.97
C THR A 299 1.74 -6.13 33.63
N SER A 300 0.82 -6.76 32.90
CA SER A 300 0.02 -7.88 33.40
C SER A 300 0.88 -9.13 33.52
N ASP A 301 0.61 -9.97 34.53
CA ASP A 301 1.35 -11.21 34.79
C ASP A 301 1.46 -12.13 33.55
N SER A 302 0.42 -12.19 32.71
CA SER A 302 0.41 -12.99 31.48
C SER A 302 1.36 -12.50 30.36
N ARG A 303 2.01 -11.35 30.57
CA ARG A 303 2.95 -10.68 29.66
C ARG A 303 4.25 -10.28 30.36
N ALA A 304 4.44 -10.70 31.62
CA ALA A 304 5.69 -10.48 32.32
C ALA A 304 6.86 -11.08 31.55
N HIS A 305 8.00 -10.39 31.54
CA HIS A 305 9.25 -10.81 30.87
C HIS A 305 9.19 -10.97 29.34
N GLN A 306 8.10 -10.54 28.69
CA GLN A 306 7.90 -10.77 27.27
C GLN A 306 8.20 -9.53 26.42
N LEU A 307 9.03 -9.71 25.39
CA LEU A 307 9.25 -8.76 24.31
C LEU A 307 8.43 -9.22 23.10
N TRP A 308 7.50 -8.40 22.63
CA TRP A 308 6.72 -8.69 21.42
C TRP A 308 7.13 -7.68 20.35
N ALA A 309 7.50 -8.13 19.14
CA ALA A 309 8.02 -7.25 18.08
C ALA A 309 7.12 -6.03 17.79
N ASP A 310 5.82 -6.14 18.05
CA ASP A 310 4.84 -5.06 18.05
C ASP A 310 5.27 -3.86 18.92
N GLY A 311 5.74 -4.14 20.14
CA GLY A 311 5.96 -3.18 21.21
C GLY A 311 6.89 -2.03 20.84
N VAL A 312 7.90 -2.27 20.01
CA VAL A 312 8.82 -1.20 19.59
C VAL A 312 8.12 -0.15 18.74
N TYR A 313 7.16 -0.52 17.88
CA TYR A 313 6.39 0.46 17.13
C TYR A 313 5.37 1.19 17.99
N MET A 314 4.88 0.52 19.04
CA MET A 314 3.89 1.12 19.93
C MET A 314 4.46 2.27 20.76
N VAL A 315 5.78 2.34 20.95
CA VAL A 315 6.40 3.38 21.79
C VAL A 315 7.53 4.16 21.12
N ASN A 316 8.39 3.54 20.30
CA ASN A 316 9.60 4.21 19.82
C ASN A 316 9.33 5.39 18.88
N PRO A 317 8.40 5.30 17.90
CA PRO A 317 8.03 6.46 17.08
C PRO A 317 7.49 7.62 17.92
N PHE A 318 6.62 7.34 18.90
CA PHE A 318 6.16 8.35 19.86
C PHE A 318 7.34 8.98 20.60
N LEU A 319 8.28 8.17 21.08
CA LEU A 319 9.37 8.64 21.91
C LEU A 319 10.30 9.60 21.14
N VAL A 320 10.69 9.25 19.91
CA VAL A 320 11.55 10.13 19.09
C VAL A 320 10.81 11.40 18.64
N GLU A 321 9.51 11.31 18.34
CA GLU A 321 8.67 12.47 18.04
C GLU A 321 8.52 13.39 19.26
N TYR A 322 8.29 12.83 20.44
CA TYR A 322 8.24 13.55 21.71
C TYR A 322 9.57 14.25 22.01
N GLY A 323 10.69 13.52 21.85
CA GLY A 323 12.02 14.05 22.09
C GLY A 323 12.35 15.23 21.18
N LYS A 324 11.90 15.21 19.93
CA LYS A 324 12.05 16.31 18.98
C LYS A 324 11.15 17.50 19.35
N GLU A 325 9.87 17.26 19.58
CA GLU A 325 8.87 18.31 19.82
C GLU A 325 9.11 19.05 21.14
N PHE A 326 9.56 18.34 22.19
CA PHE A 326 9.68 18.88 23.54
C PHE A 326 11.12 18.97 24.06
N ASN A 327 12.11 18.92 23.16
CA ASN A 327 13.52 19.06 23.49
C ASN A 327 14.05 18.02 24.51
N ASP A 328 13.61 16.77 24.39
CA ASP A 328 14.05 15.60 25.19
C ASP A 328 14.76 14.53 24.32
N SER A 329 15.32 14.95 23.18
CA SER A 329 15.92 14.05 22.19
C SER A 329 17.08 13.22 22.75
N ALA A 330 17.82 13.74 23.74
CA ALA A 330 18.95 13.03 24.33
C ALA A 330 18.51 11.73 25.03
N TYR A 331 17.45 11.77 25.84
CA TYR A 331 16.88 10.55 26.44
C TYR A 331 16.14 9.72 25.39
N ALA A 332 15.23 10.37 24.65
CA ALA A 332 14.33 9.69 23.73
C ALA A 332 15.06 8.87 22.66
N ASN A 333 16.07 9.45 22.01
CA ASN A 333 16.82 8.77 20.95
C ASN A 333 17.64 7.59 21.49
N ASN A 334 18.29 7.77 22.64
CA ASN A 334 19.07 6.71 23.28
C ASN A 334 18.18 5.54 23.70
N GLU A 335 17.04 5.83 24.30
CA GLU A 335 16.09 4.81 24.76
C GLU A 335 15.46 4.08 23.57
N ALA A 336 14.97 4.80 22.55
CA ALA A 336 14.38 4.19 21.35
C ALA A 336 15.38 3.28 20.61
N ALA A 337 16.64 3.73 20.46
CA ALA A 337 17.69 2.94 19.84
C ALA A 337 18.07 1.71 20.67
N LYS A 338 18.10 1.83 22.01
CA LYS A 338 18.32 0.70 22.92
C LYS A 338 17.19 -0.34 22.79
N GLN A 339 15.93 0.10 22.78
CA GLN A 339 14.79 -0.80 22.68
C GLN A 339 14.81 -1.60 21.38
N LEU A 340 15.05 -0.95 20.24
CA LEU A 340 15.20 -1.67 18.97
C LEU A 340 16.36 -2.66 19.01
N TYR A 341 17.53 -2.25 19.51
CA TYR A 341 18.68 -3.14 19.59
C TYR A 341 18.39 -4.39 20.45
N VAL A 342 17.81 -4.22 21.64
CA VAL A 342 17.47 -5.33 22.54
C VAL A 342 16.46 -6.27 21.88
N TYR A 343 15.37 -5.73 21.35
CA TYR A 343 14.36 -6.53 20.67
C TYR A 343 14.93 -7.27 19.45
N GLY A 344 15.67 -6.58 18.59
CA GLY A 344 16.29 -7.19 17.42
C GLY A 344 17.31 -8.27 17.78
N SER A 345 18.07 -8.09 18.86
CA SER A 345 19.08 -9.06 19.32
C SER A 345 18.47 -10.38 19.80
N HIS A 346 17.25 -10.35 20.36
CA HIS A 346 16.53 -11.56 20.74
C HIS A 346 15.72 -12.14 19.58
N LEU A 347 14.99 -11.29 18.85
CA LEU A 347 13.95 -11.74 17.93
C LEU A 347 14.47 -12.09 16.54
N GLN A 348 15.53 -11.45 16.04
CA GLN A 348 16.05 -11.68 14.68
C GLN A 348 16.81 -13.01 14.62
N VAL A 349 16.46 -13.85 13.65
CA VAL A 349 17.11 -15.15 13.43
C VAL A 349 17.89 -15.17 12.11
N THR A 350 18.54 -16.30 11.81
CA THR A 350 19.51 -16.44 10.70
C THR A 350 18.94 -16.17 9.31
N ASN A 351 17.64 -16.38 9.09
CA ASN A 351 16.96 -16.06 7.82
C ASN A 351 16.65 -14.56 7.66
N GLY A 352 17.09 -13.71 8.58
CA GLY A 352 16.90 -12.26 8.55
C GLY A 352 15.59 -11.77 9.16
N LEU A 353 14.56 -12.63 9.25
CA LEU A 353 13.27 -12.30 9.84
C LEU A 353 13.34 -12.29 11.37
N LEU A 354 12.31 -11.68 11.97
CA LEU A 354 12.09 -11.69 13.41
C LEU A 354 11.02 -12.71 13.80
N LYS A 355 11.17 -13.36 14.95
CA LYS A 355 10.05 -14.05 15.62
C LYS A 355 9.08 -13.03 16.20
N HIS A 356 7.81 -13.42 16.35
CA HIS A 356 6.79 -12.52 16.93
C HIS A 356 7.18 -12.05 18.33
N ALA A 357 7.62 -12.96 19.20
CA ALA A 357 7.92 -12.63 20.58
C ALA A 357 9.05 -13.46 21.17
N TYR A 358 9.55 -12.99 22.31
CA TYR A 358 10.54 -13.62 23.18
C TYR A 358 10.06 -13.51 24.63
N ASP A 359 10.16 -14.59 25.38
CA ASP A 359 9.92 -14.63 26.82
C ASP A 359 11.22 -14.96 27.55
N GLU A 360 11.77 -13.99 28.28
CA GLU A 360 12.99 -14.16 29.06
C GLU A 360 12.85 -15.24 30.15
N SER A 361 11.64 -15.41 30.69
CA SER A 361 11.36 -16.43 31.72
C SER A 361 11.17 -17.83 31.14
N ARG A 362 10.85 -17.92 29.84
CA ARG A 362 10.52 -19.15 29.10
C ARG A 362 9.38 -19.96 29.75
N THR A 363 8.41 -19.24 30.33
CA THR A 363 7.26 -19.84 31.00
C THR A 363 5.97 -19.73 30.19
N ALA A 364 5.92 -18.83 29.21
CA ALA A 364 4.81 -18.72 28.30
C ALA A 364 4.63 -20.02 27.49
N SER A 365 3.39 -20.47 27.32
CA SER A 365 3.08 -21.75 26.66
C SER A 365 3.50 -21.83 25.19
N TRP A 366 3.70 -20.68 24.53
CA TRP A 366 4.19 -20.59 23.16
C TRP A 366 5.72 -20.51 23.08
N SER A 367 6.41 -20.25 24.20
CA SER A 367 7.85 -20.00 24.19
C SER A 367 8.65 -21.29 24.07
N ASP A 368 9.63 -21.29 23.18
CA ASP A 368 10.58 -22.39 23.06
C ASP A 368 11.42 -22.51 24.35
N PRO A 369 11.52 -23.69 24.99
CA PRO A 369 12.25 -23.84 26.26
C PRO A 369 13.75 -23.54 26.17
N GLY A 370 14.35 -23.68 24.99
CA GLY A 370 15.79 -23.47 24.76
C GLY A 370 16.14 -22.01 24.50
N THR A 371 15.28 -21.29 23.80
CA THR A 371 15.56 -19.96 23.25
C THR A 371 14.62 -18.87 23.78
N GLY A 372 13.46 -19.23 24.34
CA GLY A 372 12.41 -18.31 24.75
C GLY A 372 11.59 -17.74 23.59
N LEU A 373 11.88 -18.11 22.34
CA LEU A 373 11.27 -17.52 21.15
C LEU A 373 9.90 -18.11 20.83
N ALA A 374 9.05 -17.28 20.23
CA ALA A 374 7.81 -17.70 19.59
C ALA A 374 8.09 -18.59 18.36
N PRO A 375 7.16 -19.50 18.00
CA PRO A 375 7.40 -20.46 16.92
C PRO A 375 7.43 -19.80 15.54
N GLU A 376 6.67 -18.71 15.33
CA GLU A 376 6.37 -18.20 13.99
C GLU A 376 6.87 -16.78 13.71
N HIS A 377 7.09 -16.51 12.42
CA HIS A 377 7.34 -15.19 11.86
C HIS A 377 6.02 -14.55 11.45
N TRP A 378 5.19 -14.16 12.44
CA TRP A 378 3.91 -13.54 12.14
C TRP A 378 4.11 -12.17 11.47
N CYS A 379 3.53 -11.99 10.30
CA CYS A 379 3.95 -10.95 9.39
C CYS A 379 3.77 -9.54 9.95
N ARG A 380 2.67 -9.24 10.66
CA ARG A 380 2.45 -7.88 11.19
C ARG A 380 3.37 -7.55 12.36
N ALA A 381 3.72 -8.51 13.21
CA ALA A 381 4.71 -8.30 14.27
C ALA A 381 6.09 -7.93 13.67
N VAL A 382 6.52 -8.64 12.61
CA VAL A 382 7.74 -8.28 11.86
C VAL A 382 7.57 -6.91 11.18
N GLY A 383 6.38 -6.61 10.67
CA GLY A 383 6.04 -5.32 10.08
C GLY A 383 6.26 -4.17 11.06
N TRP A 384 5.78 -4.29 12.31
CA TRP A 384 5.90 -3.23 13.31
C TRP A 384 7.36 -2.91 13.58
N TYR A 385 8.18 -3.94 13.76
CA TYR A 385 9.60 -3.76 13.92
C TYR A 385 10.24 -3.07 12.69
N SER A 386 9.84 -3.48 11.48
CA SER A 386 10.33 -2.90 10.21
C SER A 386 10.06 -1.39 10.12
N MET A 387 8.86 -0.95 10.51
CA MET A 387 8.53 0.48 10.54
C MET A 387 9.30 1.22 11.63
N ALA A 388 9.33 0.65 12.84
CA ALA A 388 9.96 1.27 14.00
C ALA A 388 11.46 1.52 13.78
N ILE A 389 12.19 0.54 13.21
CA ILE A 389 13.62 0.67 13.00
C ILE A 389 13.97 1.80 12.03
N VAL A 390 13.18 1.96 10.96
CA VAL A 390 13.36 3.06 10.01
C VAL A 390 13.01 4.41 10.65
N ASN A 391 11.92 4.49 11.42
CA ASN A 391 11.57 5.74 12.12
C ASN A 391 12.64 6.20 13.10
N VAL A 392 13.24 5.28 13.85
CA VAL A 392 14.31 5.62 14.79
C VAL A 392 15.60 5.97 14.05
N LEU A 393 15.96 5.23 12.98
CA LEU A 393 17.14 5.56 12.16
C LEU A 393 17.06 6.97 11.55
N ASP A 394 15.86 7.42 11.18
CA ASP A 394 15.61 8.78 10.69
C ASP A 394 15.76 9.86 11.77
N ALA A 395 15.52 9.51 13.03
CA ALA A 395 15.51 10.47 14.14
C ALA A 395 16.86 10.58 14.87
N ILE A 396 17.62 9.48 14.95
CA ILE A 396 18.90 9.47 15.66
C ILE A 396 20.03 10.10 14.82
N PRO A 397 20.99 10.80 15.44
CA PRO A 397 22.12 11.36 14.71
C PRO A 397 22.99 10.25 14.10
N SER A 398 23.70 10.56 13.00
CA SER A 398 24.62 9.63 12.34
C SER A 398 25.72 9.10 13.26
N SER A 399 26.11 9.88 14.28
CA SER A 399 27.10 9.53 15.30
C SER A 399 26.54 8.70 16.47
N HIS A 400 25.25 8.35 16.47
CA HIS A 400 24.66 7.61 17.58
C HIS A 400 25.32 6.22 17.73
N PRO A 401 25.72 5.79 18.95
CA PRO A 401 26.56 4.61 19.15
C PRO A 401 25.94 3.31 18.64
N ARG A 402 24.61 3.19 18.71
CA ARG A 402 23.88 1.99 18.24
C ARG A 402 23.51 2.00 16.76
N ARG A 403 23.80 3.09 16.02
CA ARG A 403 23.30 3.24 14.65
C ARG A 403 23.77 2.12 13.72
N ALA A 404 25.04 1.72 13.83
CA ALA A 404 25.60 0.63 13.03
C ALA A 404 24.94 -0.72 13.33
N GLU A 405 24.60 -0.99 14.59
CA GLU A 405 23.91 -2.21 15.00
C GLU A 405 22.49 -2.26 14.40
N LEU A 406 21.77 -1.13 14.47
CA LEU A 406 20.43 -1.01 13.88
C LEU A 406 20.44 -1.14 12.36
N LEU A 407 21.42 -0.54 11.67
CA LEU A 407 21.60 -0.74 10.23
C LEU A 407 21.83 -2.21 9.89
N THR A 408 22.66 -2.92 10.66
CA THR A 408 22.91 -4.34 10.44
C THR A 408 21.63 -5.18 10.58
N ILE A 409 20.80 -4.88 11.59
CA ILE A 409 19.51 -5.56 11.78
C ILE A 409 18.58 -5.27 10.60
N LEU A 410 18.46 -4.01 10.18
CA LEU A 410 17.61 -3.61 9.05
C LEU A 410 18.06 -4.27 7.73
N GLN A 411 19.36 -4.35 7.46
CA GLN A 411 19.90 -4.96 6.25
C GLN A 411 19.59 -6.46 6.18
N LYS A 412 19.76 -7.19 7.29
CA LYS A 412 19.36 -8.60 7.39
C LYS A 412 17.86 -8.79 7.21
N LEU A 413 17.07 -7.89 7.82
CA LEU A 413 15.62 -7.92 7.70
C LEU A 413 15.18 -7.67 6.26
N ALA A 414 15.74 -6.67 5.58
CA ALA A 414 15.45 -6.39 4.18
C ALA A 414 15.73 -7.60 3.27
N ALA A 415 16.87 -8.28 3.47
CA ALA A 415 17.20 -9.49 2.72
C ALA A 415 16.20 -10.64 2.99
N GLY A 416 15.77 -10.82 4.24
CA GLY A 416 14.73 -11.80 4.58
C GLY A 416 13.38 -11.44 3.95
N LEU A 417 12.99 -10.17 3.99
CA LEU A 417 11.74 -9.70 3.37
C LEU A 417 11.76 -9.91 1.86
N GLU A 418 12.84 -9.57 1.16
CA GLU A 418 12.93 -9.84 -0.28
C GLU A 418 12.86 -11.35 -0.58
N HIS A 419 13.60 -12.18 0.17
CA HIS A 419 13.62 -13.62 -0.04
C HIS A 419 12.23 -14.28 0.06
N TYR A 420 11.38 -13.78 0.97
CA TYR A 420 10.05 -14.33 1.23
C TYR A 420 8.90 -13.51 0.61
N GLN A 421 9.20 -12.58 -0.30
CA GLN A 421 8.16 -11.88 -1.06
C GLN A 421 7.48 -12.88 -2.02
N ASP A 422 6.15 -12.91 -2.04
CA ASP A 422 5.41 -13.76 -2.98
C ASP A 422 5.61 -13.24 -4.42
N PRO A 423 6.20 -14.03 -5.33
CA PRO A 423 6.45 -13.58 -6.70
C PRO A 423 5.17 -13.36 -7.51
N ASN A 424 4.04 -13.98 -7.11
CA ASN A 424 2.78 -13.88 -7.85
C ASN A 424 2.03 -12.59 -7.56
N THR A 425 2.01 -12.16 -6.29
CA THR A 425 1.24 -10.99 -5.86
C THR A 425 2.11 -9.80 -5.44
N GLY A 426 3.41 -10.00 -5.25
CA GLY A 426 4.32 -9.00 -4.66
C GLY A 426 4.12 -8.78 -3.15
N ARG A 427 3.12 -9.43 -2.53
CA ARG A 427 2.79 -9.28 -1.10
C ARG A 427 3.54 -10.31 -0.24
N TRP A 428 3.30 -10.27 1.08
CA TRP A 428 3.88 -11.22 2.05
C TRP A 428 2.79 -12.02 2.77
N PHE A 429 3.13 -13.26 3.09
CA PHE A 429 2.24 -14.21 3.77
C PHE A 429 2.08 -13.90 5.26
N GLN A 430 0.90 -14.22 5.81
CA GLN A 430 0.53 -14.09 7.23
C GLN A 430 1.57 -14.74 8.16
N VAL A 431 2.06 -15.92 7.79
CA VAL A 431 3.33 -16.47 8.32
C VAL A 431 4.36 -16.40 7.21
N VAL A 432 5.35 -15.51 7.36
CA VAL A 432 6.15 -14.97 6.26
C VAL A 432 6.92 -16.05 5.50
N ASP A 433 7.52 -17.00 6.22
CA ASP A 433 8.43 -18.01 5.67
C ASP A 433 7.74 -19.31 5.21
N LYS A 434 6.41 -19.34 5.18
CA LYS A 434 5.60 -20.55 4.88
C LYS A 434 4.62 -20.32 3.73
N GLY A 435 5.05 -19.58 2.71
CA GLY A 435 4.22 -19.24 1.55
C GLY A 435 3.89 -20.42 0.63
N ASP A 436 4.61 -21.52 0.76
CA ASP A 436 4.39 -22.80 0.06
C ASP A 436 3.17 -23.58 0.59
N ARG A 437 2.68 -23.24 1.78
CA ARG A 437 1.52 -23.88 2.38
C ARG A 437 0.21 -23.32 1.85
N SER A 438 -0.65 -24.21 1.36
CA SER A 438 -1.94 -23.85 0.75
C SER A 438 -2.97 -23.22 1.70
N ASP A 439 -2.80 -23.40 3.01
CA ASP A 439 -3.65 -22.80 4.05
C ASP A 439 -3.17 -21.41 4.51
N ASN A 440 -1.97 -20.99 4.09
CA ASN A 440 -1.47 -19.64 4.31
C ASN A 440 -2.08 -18.66 3.30
N TRP A 441 -1.88 -17.36 3.53
CA TRP A 441 -2.42 -16.30 2.69
C TRP A 441 -1.62 -15.02 2.86
N THR A 442 -1.54 -14.22 1.79
CA THR A 442 -0.87 -12.92 1.79
C THR A 442 -1.72 -11.87 2.51
N GLU A 443 -1.12 -11.14 3.45
CA GLU A 443 -1.80 -10.23 4.37
C GLU A 443 -1.46 -8.77 4.07
N THR A 444 -2.48 -7.91 4.05
CA THR A 444 -2.37 -6.55 3.50
C THR A 444 -1.67 -5.57 4.44
N SER A 445 -1.88 -5.67 5.75
CA SER A 445 -1.25 -4.73 6.70
C SER A 445 0.27 -4.85 6.70
N CYS A 446 0.82 -6.04 6.92
CA CYS A 446 2.26 -6.25 6.95
C CYS A 446 2.91 -6.01 5.59
N SER A 447 2.23 -6.36 4.49
CA SER A 447 2.71 -6.03 3.14
C SER A 447 2.86 -4.51 2.95
N SER A 448 1.92 -3.72 3.49
CA SER A 448 2.04 -2.26 3.47
C SER A 448 3.24 -1.77 4.28
N MET A 449 3.48 -2.37 5.43
CA MET A 449 4.54 -2.00 6.37
C MET A 449 5.94 -2.34 5.85
N PHE A 450 6.10 -3.53 5.27
CA PHE A 450 7.35 -3.96 4.61
C PHE A 450 7.65 -3.07 3.41
N THR A 451 6.64 -2.81 2.58
CA THR A 451 6.77 -1.90 1.43
C THR A 451 7.24 -0.51 1.86
N TYR A 452 6.63 0.06 2.90
CA TYR A 452 7.05 1.33 3.49
C TYR A 452 8.52 1.28 3.96
N ALA A 453 8.87 0.27 4.76
CA ALA A 453 10.20 0.16 5.37
C ALA A 453 11.30 -0.02 4.32
N LEU A 454 11.06 -0.83 3.30
CA LEU A 454 11.99 -1.06 2.18
C LEU A 454 12.17 0.21 1.35
N SER A 455 11.07 0.88 0.95
CA SER A 455 11.14 2.14 0.19
C SER A 455 11.89 3.23 0.97
N ARG A 456 11.53 3.43 2.24
CA ARG A 456 12.15 4.47 3.06
C ARG A 456 13.61 4.14 3.37
N GLY A 457 13.91 2.88 3.67
CA GLY A 457 15.28 2.41 3.90
C GLY A 457 16.19 2.64 2.69
N ALA A 458 15.73 2.32 1.48
CA ALA A 458 16.46 2.54 0.24
C ALA A 458 16.62 4.04 -0.06
N GLN A 459 15.55 4.83 0.11
CA GLN A 459 15.58 6.29 -0.07
C GLN A 459 16.61 6.97 0.83
N GLN A 460 16.79 6.50 2.07
CA GLN A 460 17.75 7.06 3.03
C GLN A 460 19.15 6.44 2.91
N GLY A 461 19.37 5.49 2.00
CA GLY A 461 20.64 4.78 1.85
C GLY A 461 21.00 3.89 3.04
N TYR A 462 20.01 3.43 3.82
CA TYR A 462 20.23 2.49 4.93
C TYR A 462 20.40 1.05 4.42
N ILE A 463 19.71 0.75 3.33
CA ILE A 463 19.80 -0.49 2.55
C ILE A 463 20.05 -0.13 1.08
N ASP A 464 20.39 -1.12 0.27
CA ASP A 464 20.71 -0.91 -1.14
C ASP A 464 19.51 -0.38 -1.96
N ALA A 465 19.80 0.34 -3.04
CA ALA A 465 18.78 0.98 -3.87
C ALA A 465 17.85 -0.02 -4.58
N HIS A 466 18.28 -1.26 -4.86
CA HIS A 466 17.42 -2.27 -5.52
C HIS A 466 16.18 -2.64 -4.70
N TYR A 467 16.19 -2.41 -3.39
CA TYR A 467 15.00 -2.63 -2.55
C TYR A 467 13.83 -1.71 -2.92
N ASN A 468 14.05 -0.65 -3.72
CA ASN A 468 12.96 0.11 -4.33
C ASN A 468 12.11 -0.76 -5.28
N ASP A 469 12.71 -1.67 -6.03
CA ASP A 469 11.96 -2.57 -6.93
C ASP A 469 11.14 -3.59 -6.12
N VAL A 470 11.71 -4.07 -5.01
CA VAL A 470 11.01 -4.95 -4.05
C VAL A 470 9.81 -4.22 -3.44
N ALA A 471 10.01 -2.98 -3.00
CA ALA A 471 8.95 -2.14 -2.46
C ALA A 471 7.88 -1.85 -3.52
N GLN A 472 8.27 -1.55 -4.77
CA GLN A 472 7.31 -1.25 -5.84
C GLN A 472 6.42 -2.46 -6.15
N ARG A 473 6.95 -3.69 -6.17
CA ARG A 473 6.13 -4.90 -6.30
C ARG A 473 5.16 -5.05 -5.14
N GLY A 474 5.61 -4.80 -3.91
CA GLY A 474 4.76 -4.79 -2.72
C GLY A 474 3.64 -3.76 -2.78
N TYR A 475 3.95 -2.56 -3.26
CA TYR A 475 3.00 -1.47 -3.44
C TYR A 475 1.89 -1.84 -4.42
N GLN A 476 2.25 -2.35 -5.61
CA GLN A 476 1.27 -2.81 -6.60
C GLN A 476 0.40 -3.95 -6.04
N GLY A 477 1.02 -4.89 -5.33
CA GLY A 477 0.31 -5.98 -4.66
C GLY A 477 -0.73 -5.51 -3.63
N VAL A 478 -0.40 -4.47 -2.86
CA VAL A 478 -1.33 -3.85 -1.90
C VAL A 478 -2.43 -3.06 -2.61
N LEU A 479 -2.11 -2.28 -3.65
CA LEU A 479 -3.12 -1.54 -4.43
C LEU A 479 -4.17 -2.47 -5.06
N ALA A 480 -3.77 -3.68 -5.50
CA ALA A 480 -4.67 -4.70 -6.01
C ALA A 480 -5.69 -5.21 -4.97
N LYS A 481 -5.54 -4.84 -3.69
CA LYS A 481 -6.49 -5.17 -2.60
C LYS A 481 -7.50 -4.07 -2.32
N ILE A 482 -7.42 -2.96 -3.05
CA ILE A 482 -8.39 -1.89 -3.01
C ILE A 482 -9.58 -2.23 -3.91
N SER A 483 -10.78 -1.95 -3.43
CA SER A 483 -12.00 -2.05 -4.23
C SER A 483 -12.99 -0.96 -3.85
N LEU A 484 -13.96 -0.71 -4.73
CA LEU A 484 -15.10 0.15 -4.41
C LEU A 484 -16.25 -0.72 -3.88
N GLY A 485 -16.79 -0.35 -2.73
CA GLY A 485 -18.01 -0.92 -2.19
C GLY A 485 -19.24 -0.54 -3.01
N SER A 486 -20.35 -1.26 -2.81
CA SER A 486 -21.65 -0.94 -3.42
C SER A 486 -22.19 0.43 -2.98
N ASP A 487 -21.67 0.98 -1.88
CA ASP A 487 -21.95 2.32 -1.37
C ASP A 487 -21.05 3.41 -1.98
N GLY A 488 -20.22 3.06 -2.97
CA GLY A 488 -19.27 3.97 -3.61
C GLY A 488 -18.04 4.29 -2.77
N ARG A 489 -17.85 3.63 -1.62
CA ARG A 489 -16.72 3.91 -0.71
C ARG A 489 -15.56 2.94 -0.96
N THR A 490 -14.34 3.44 -0.76
CA THR A 490 -13.11 2.65 -0.92
C THR A 490 -12.98 1.64 0.22
N ASN A 491 -12.64 0.40 -0.13
CA ASN A 491 -12.40 -0.71 0.77
C ASN A 491 -10.97 -1.22 0.61
N LEU A 492 -10.37 -1.67 1.71
CA LEU A 492 -9.11 -2.42 1.73
C LEU A 492 -9.34 -3.77 2.41
N THR A 493 -8.96 -4.86 1.75
CA THR A 493 -9.29 -6.24 2.16
C THR A 493 -8.06 -7.05 2.59
N ASP A 494 -8.28 -8.27 3.08
CA ASP A 494 -7.24 -9.19 3.55
C ASP A 494 -6.38 -8.65 4.71
N ILE A 495 -7.02 -7.99 5.68
CA ILE A 495 -6.34 -7.47 6.87
C ILE A 495 -6.54 -8.44 8.03
N SER A 496 -5.47 -8.99 8.60
CA SER A 496 -5.58 -9.83 9.80
C SER A 496 -6.06 -8.97 10.97
N ILE A 497 -7.12 -9.38 11.67
CA ILE A 497 -7.57 -8.72 12.91
C ILE A 497 -6.50 -8.75 14.02
N GLY A 498 -6.70 -8.01 15.12
CA GLY A 498 -5.84 -8.06 16.31
C GLY A 498 -5.56 -9.50 16.77
N THR A 499 -4.29 -9.81 17.04
CA THR A 499 -3.78 -11.19 17.13
C THR A 499 -2.70 -11.27 18.20
N ASN A 500 -2.75 -12.31 19.04
CA ASN A 500 -1.76 -12.55 20.11
C ASN A 500 -0.60 -13.42 19.61
N VAL A 501 0.37 -13.71 20.47
CA VAL A 501 1.37 -14.77 20.19
C VAL A 501 0.70 -16.14 20.22
N GLY A 502 1.02 -16.98 19.24
CA GLY A 502 0.44 -18.31 19.04
C GLY A 502 1.27 -19.15 18.06
N ASP A 503 0.71 -20.26 17.60
CA ASP A 503 1.33 -21.16 16.63
C ASP A 503 0.84 -20.90 15.19
N TYR A 504 1.36 -21.67 14.23
CA TYR A 504 0.95 -21.56 12.83
C TYR A 504 -0.57 -21.63 12.62
N ALA A 505 -1.22 -22.64 13.23
CA ALA A 505 -2.65 -22.87 13.04
C ALA A 505 -3.47 -21.67 13.55
N TYR A 506 -3.06 -21.09 14.68
CA TYR A 506 -3.64 -19.88 15.21
C TYR A 506 -3.50 -18.69 14.24
N TYR A 507 -2.33 -18.48 13.62
CA TYR A 507 -2.11 -17.36 12.71
C TYR A 507 -2.86 -17.47 11.38
N VAL A 508 -2.86 -18.63 10.74
CA VAL A 508 -3.54 -18.76 9.44
C VAL A 508 -5.07 -18.73 9.57
N ALA A 509 -5.60 -19.11 10.74
CA ALA A 509 -7.02 -19.06 11.05
C ALA A 509 -7.54 -17.67 11.45
N ARG A 510 -6.68 -16.65 11.53
CA ARG A 510 -7.12 -15.28 11.87
C ARG A 510 -8.06 -14.74 10.79
N THR A 511 -9.12 -14.07 11.24
CA THR A 511 -10.10 -13.41 10.35
C THR A 511 -9.40 -12.41 9.44
N ARG A 512 -9.74 -12.48 8.15
CA ARG A 512 -9.35 -11.53 7.10
C ARG A 512 -10.41 -10.44 7.00
N ALA A 513 -10.22 -9.37 7.74
CA ALA A 513 -11.15 -8.25 7.80
C ALA A 513 -10.98 -7.30 6.61
N THR A 514 -12.06 -6.56 6.32
CA THR A 514 -12.08 -5.42 5.43
C THR A 514 -12.08 -4.15 6.27
N ASN A 515 -11.27 -3.16 5.90
CA ASN A 515 -11.18 -1.85 6.56
C ASN A 515 -10.81 -1.89 8.05
N ASP A 516 -10.10 -2.93 8.47
CA ASP A 516 -9.54 -2.98 9.82
C ASP A 516 -8.41 -1.92 9.95
N PHE A 517 -8.43 -1.17 11.07
CA PHE A 517 -7.58 0.01 11.24
C PHE A 517 -6.07 -0.27 11.27
N HIS A 518 -5.65 -1.50 11.59
CA HIS A 518 -4.24 -1.90 11.50
C HIS A 518 -3.77 -1.78 10.05
N GLY A 519 -4.57 -2.31 9.12
CA GLY A 519 -4.27 -2.27 7.68
C GLY A 519 -4.51 -0.90 7.07
N LEU A 520 -5.58 -0.18 7.45
CA LEU A 520 -5.85 1.17 6.93
C LEU A 520 -4.73 2.16 7.27
N GLY A 521 -4.25 2.17 8.52
CA GLY A 521 -3.17 3.04 8.92
C GLY A 521 -1.84 2.68 8.26
N ALA A 522 -1.50 1.39 8.21
CA ALA A 522 -0.31 0.93 7.50
C ALA A 522 -0.34 1.27 6.01
N PHE A 523 -1.50 1.12 5.37
CA PHE A 523 -1.73 1.49 3.97
C PHE A 523 -1.48 2.98 3.73
N LEU A 524 -2.07 3.86 4.54
CA LEU A 524 -1.91 5.31 4.37
C LEU A 524 -0.43 5.73 4.50
N ILE A 525 0.29 5.17 5.48
CA ILE A 525 1.72 5.46 5.68
C ILE A 525 2.54 5.00 4.48
N MET A 526 2.29 3.79 3.98
CA MET A 526 2.92 3.28 2.77
C MET A 526 2.58 4.14 1.54
N ASN A 527 1.30 4.45 1.34
CA ASN A 527 0.84 5.15 0.15
C ASN A 527 1.40 6.59 0.10
N GLU A 528 1.47 7.31 1.22
CA GLU A 528 2.10 8.64 1.25
C GLU A 528 3.63 8.60 1.04
N GLN A 529 4.28 7.47 1.32
CA GLN A 529 5.70 7.28 1.02
C GLN A 529 5.96 7.02 -0.48
N LEU A 530 5.16 6.15 -1.12
CA LEU A 530 5.44 5.67 -2.49
C LEU A 530 4.64 6.34 -3.61
N ARG A 531 3.54 7.03 -3.31
CA ARG A 531 2.74 7.67 -4.37
C ARG A 531 3.62 8.60 -5.21
N ALA A 532 3.43 8.57 -6.53
CA ALA A 532 4.04 9.53 -7.43
C ALA A 532 3.68 10.95 -6.96
N ARG A 533 4.69 11.80 -6.78
CA ARG A 533 4.53 13.17 -6.30
C ARG A 533 4.38 14.14 -7.45
#